data_AF-A0A3P7KF63-F1
#
_entry.id   AF-A0A3P7KF63-F1
#
_cell.length_a   1.000
_cell.length_b   1.000
_cell.length_c   1.000
_cell.angle_alpha   90.00
_cell.angle_beta   90.00
_cell.angle_gamma   90.00
#
_symmetry.space_group_name_H-M   'P 1'
#
loop_
_entity.id
_entity.type
_entity.pdbx_description
1 polymer ?
#
loop_
_entity_poly.entity_id
_entity_poly.type
_entity_poly.pdbx_seq_one_letter_code
_entity_poly.pdbx_strand_id
1 'polypeptide(L)'
;MTNLMPLLSAIYLNKRLLRNEQKHGLEEDEAESYNRFAELLGHMWGFITQQAEMQLKQQKEKKKADKVVYDSEERAFWRLRRPCHPDFLEQHVQKVDRRLRKATAQGYRNLVERLKFSLKTKPWLKALKASDTMVQWVDERVDYDPFLTVPQPSNPWITDDTNLWTLNTDT
;
A
#
# COMPACT_ATOMS: atom_id res chain seq x y z
N MET A 1 -4.59 -1.42 -13.68
CA MET A 1 -3.53 -2.44 -13.82
C MET A 1 -3.84 -3.74 -13.06
N THR A 2 -4.78 -3.75 -12.10
CA THR A 2 -5.14 -4.94 -11.29
C THR A 2 -5.81 -6.08 -12.07
N ASN A 3 -6.59 -5.78 -13.12
CA ASN A 3 -7.38 -6.80 -13.84
C ASN A 3 -6.58 -7.78 -14.72
N LEU A 4 -5.30 -7.48 -15.03
CA LEU A 4 -4.45 -8.35 -15.86
C LEU A 4 -3.54 -9.28 -15.05
N MET A 5 -3.41 -9.04 -13.74
CA MET A 5 -2.50 -9.79 -12.87
C MET A 5 -2.81 -11.28 -12.79
N PRO A 6 -4.08 -11.73 -12.66
CA PRO A 6 -4.41 -13.16 -12.65
C PRO A 6 -4.03 -13.85 -13.97
N LEU A 7 -4.27 -13.18 -15.10
CA LEU A 7 -3.97 -13.72 -16.43
C LEU A 7 -2.45 -13.92 -16.62
N LEU A 8 -1.66 -12.91 -16.27
CA LEU A 8 -0.20 -12.99 -16.38
C LEU A 8 0.39 -14.05 -15.44
N SER A 9 -0.17 -14.19 -14.23
CA SER A 9 0.23 -15.21 -13.27
C SER A 9 -0.06 -16.63 -13.80
N ALA A 10 -1.25 -16.83 -14.38
CA ALA A 10 -1.62 -18.09 -15.01
C ALA A 10 -0.67 -18.48 -16.17
N ILE A 11 -0.29 -17.52 -17.03
CA ILE A 11 0.68 -17.74 -18.11
C ILE A 11 2.05 -18.15 -17.55
N TYR A 12 2.52 -17.49 -16.49
CA TYR A 12 3.80 -17.79 -15.84
C TYR A 12 3.82 -19.21 -15.24
N LEU A 13 2.78 -19.58 -14.49
CA LEU A 13 2.69 -20.90 -13.87
C LEU A 13 2.58 -22.02 -14.92
N ASN A 14 1.77 -21.82 -15.96
CA ASN A 14 1.64 -22.77 -17.07
C ASN A 14 2.99 -22.93 -17.82
N LYS A 15 3.70 -21.83 -18.10
CA LYS A 15 5.04 -21.87 -18.72
C LYS A 15 6.05 -22.68 -17.89
N ARG A 16 6.02 -22.55 -16.56
CA ARG A 16 6.89 -23.32 -15.65
C ARG A 16 6.56 -24.82 -15.70
N LEU A 17 5.28 -25.17 -15.70
CA LEU A 17 4.82 -26.55 -15.80
C LEU A 17 5.27 -27.21 -17.11
N LEU A 18 5.13 -26.49 -18.24
CA LEU A 18 5.54 -26.94 -19.57
C LEU A 18 7.06 -27.13 -19.73
N ARG A 19 7.88 -26.55 -18.84
CA ARG A 19 9.35 -26.57 -18.96
C ARG A 19 9.96 -27.87 -18.47
N ASN A 20 9.71 -28.25 -17.21
CA ASN A 20 10.15 -29.50 -16.59
C ASN A 20 9.58 -29.61 -15.16
N GLU A 21 8.60 -30.49 -14.96
CA GLU A 21 7.89 -30.68 -13.69
C GLU A 21 8.79 -31.12 -12.53
N GLN A 22 9.83 -31.93 -12.76
CA GLN A 22 10.73 -32.41 -11.71
C GLN A 22 11.73 -31.36 -11.22
N LYS A 23 12.10 -30.39 -12.07
CA LYS A 23 13.08 -29.33 -11.73
C LYS A 23 12.45 -27.97 -11.44
N HIS A 24 11.26 -27.71 -12.00
CA HIS A 24 10.57 -26.42 -11.90
C HIS A 24 9.11 -26.59 -11.46
N GLY A 25 8.81 -27.72 -10.79
CA GLY A 25 7.52 -27.99 -10.17
C GLY A 25 7.00 -26.80 -9.38
N LEU A 26 5.67 -26.70 -9.34
CA LEU A 26 5.00 -25.65 -8.59
C LEU A 26 5.11 -25.99 -7.11
N GLU A 27 5.37 -24.96 -6.31
CA GLU A 27 5.19 -25.04 -4.85
C GLU A 27 3.68 -25.28 -4.54
N GLU A 28 3.34 -25.77 -3.34
CA GLU A 28 1.96 -26.16 -3.01
C GLU A 28 0.96 -24.99 -3.16
N ASP A 29 1.36 -23.79 -2.73
CA ASP A 29 0.62 -22.53 -2.90
C ASP A 29 0.49 -22.12 -4.38
N GLU A 30 1.53 -22.34 -5.17
CA GLU A 30 1.55 -22.07 -6.60
C GLU A 30 0.62 -23.04 -7.36
N ALA A 31 0.58 -24.31 -6.97
CA ALA A 31 -0.31 -25.32 -7.54
C ALA A 31 -1.79 -25.00 -7.22
N GLU A 32 -2.08 -24.60 -5.99
CA GLU A 32 -3.43 -24.20 -5.60
C GLU A 32 -3.89 -22.93 -6.35
N SER A 33 -2.98 -21.97 -6.53
CA SER A 33 -3.23 -20.76 -7.34
C SER A 33 -3.46 -21.11 -8.82
N TYR A 34 -2.67 -22.04 -9.37
CA TYR A 34 -2.82 -22.52 -10.74
C TYR A 34 -4.19 -23.17 -10.97
N ASN A 35 -4.62 -24.06 -10.07
CA ASN A 35 -5.92 -24.70 -10.15
C ASN A 35 -7.06 -23.68 -10.08
N ARG A 36 -6.96 -22.70 -9.16
CA ARG A 36 -7.89 -21.57 -9.09
C ARG A 36 -7.96 -20.77 -10.40
N PHE A 37 -6.82 -20.51 -11.05
CA PHE A 37 -6.81 -19.83 -12.34
C PHE A 37 -7.38 -20.68 -13.47
N ALA A 38 -7.17 -22.01 -13.46
CA ALA A 38 -7.74 -22.91 -14.45
C ALA A 38 -9.28 -22.91 -14.41
N GLU A 39 -9.87 -22.84 -13.22
CA GLU A 39 -11.31 -22.67 -13.04
C GLU A 39 -11.78 -21.27 -13.45
N LEU A 40 -11.15 -20.21 -12.93
CA LEU A 40 -11.58 -18.82 -13.14
C LEU A 40 -11.41 -18.34 -14.59
N LEU A 41 -10.31 -18.74 -15.25
CA LEU A 41 -9.92 -18.30 -16.57
C LEU A 41 -10.08 -19.39 -17.63
N GLY A 42 -10.90 -20.42 -17.36
CA GLY A 42 -11.10 -21.57 -18.27
C GLY A 42 -11.46 -21.15 -19.71
N HIS A 43 -12.29 -20.11 -19.86
CA HIS A 43 -12.67 -19.56 -21.16
C HIS A 43 -11.51 -18.95 -21.97
N MET A 44 -10.41 -18.54 -21.32
CA MET A 44 -9.20 -18.02 -21.95
C MET A 44 -8.03 -19.03 -21.91
N TRP A 45 -8.25 -20.26 -21.43
CA TRP A 45 -7.16 -21.19 -21.18
C TRP A 45 -6.35 -21.53 -22.43
N GLY A 46 -7.00 -21.65 -23.59
CA GLY A 46 -6.31 -21.84 -24.87
C GLY A 46 -5.33 -20.72 -25.19
N PHE A 47 -5.69 -19.46 -24.91
CA PHE A 47 -4.79 -18.31 -25.07
C PHE A 47 -3.64 -18.35 -24.06
N ILE A 48 -3.92 -18.70 -22.80
CA ILE A 48 -2.89 -18.81 -21.75
C ILE A 48 -1.83 -19.83 -22.14
N THR A 49 -2.23 -21.02 -22.58
CA THR A 49 -1.31 -22.08 -23.04
C THR A 49 -0.51 -21.62 -24.25
N GLN A 50 -1.15 -21.03 -25.26
CA GLN A 50 -0.46 -20.53 -26.45
C GLN A 50 0.59 -19.45 -26.11
N GLN A 51 0.26 -18.52 -25.20
CA GLN A 51 1.21 -17.50 -24.73
C GLN A 51 2.38 -18.12 -23.95
N ALA A 52 2.12 -19.10 -23.08
CA ALA A 52 3.14 -19.81 -22.32
C ALA A 52 4.12 -20.56 -23.23
N GLU A 53 3.61 -21.28 -24.23
CA GLU A 53 4.42 -21.99 -25.23
C GLU A 53 5.29 -21.04 -26.05
N MET A 54 4.72 -19.91 -26.50
CA MET A 54 5.44 -18.89 -27.27
C MET A 54 6.60 -18.30 -26.48
N GLN A 55 6.38 -17.95 -25.20
CA GLN A 55 7.44 -17.45 -24.33
C GLN A 55 8.52 -18.51 -24.07
N LEU A 56 8.13 -19.77 -23.86
CA LEU A 56 9.08 -20.86 -23.66
C LEU A 56 9.95 -21.10 -24.91
N LYS A 57 9.36 -21.00 -26.11
CA LYS A 57 10.08 -21.11 -27.38
C LYS A 57 11.12 -19.99 -27.53
N GLN A 58 10.74 -18.73 -27.31
CA GLN A 58 11.66 -17.60 -27.32
C GLN A 58 12.79 -17.76 -26.29
N GLN A 59 12.47 -18.28 -25.10
CA GLN A 59 13.47 -18.51 -24.06
C GLN A 59 14.49 -19.57 -24.48
N LYS A 60 14.10 -20.62 -25.22
CA LYS A 60 15.02 -21.67 -25.71
C LYS A 60 16.09 -21.12 -26.65
N GLU A 61 15.82 -20.07 -27.41
CA GLU A 61 16.75 -19.43 -28.34
C GLU A 61 17.81 -18.55 -27.64
N LYS A 62 17.60 -18.18 -26.37
CA LYS A 62 18.55 -17.34 -25.61
C LYS A 62 19.80 -18.08 -25.15
N LYS A 63 20.88 -17.32 -24.89
CA LYS A 63 22.12 -17.85 -24.29
C LYS A 63 21.87 -18.35 -22.86
N LYS A 64 22.71 -19.27 -22.39
CA LYS A 64 22.55 -19.89 -21.05
C LYS A 64 22.59 -18.87 -19.90
N ALA A 65 23.49 -17.88 -19.97
CA ALA A 65 23.58 -16.83 -18.95
C ALA A 65 22.29 -15.99 -18.88
N ASP A 66 21.80 -15.53 -20.03
CA ASP A 66 20.57 -14.72 -20.12
C ASP A 66 19.33 -15.48 -19.63
N LYS A 67 19.28 -16.79 -19.89
CA LYS A 67 18.21 -17.67 -19.38
C LYS A 67 18.15 -17.67 -17.85
N VAL A 68 19.31 -17.71 -17.18
CA VAL A 68 19.37 -17.74 -15.70
C VAL A 68 18.96 -16.40 -15.12
N VAL A 69 19.47 -15.29 -15.66
CA VAL A 69 19.11 -13.95 -15.21
C VAL A 69 17.60 -13.72 -15.36
N TYR A 70 17.06 -13.98 -16.54
CA TYR A 70 15.64 -13.80 -16.82
C TYR A 70 14.73 -14.64 -15.89
N ASP A 71 15.08 -15.91 -15.67
CA ASP A 71 14.32 -16.80 -14.79
C ASP A 71 14.36 -16.31 -13.33
N SER A 72 15.51 -15.79 -12.88
CA SER A 72 15.65 -15.22 -11.55
C SER A 72 14.85 -13.92 -11.36
N GLU A 73 14.84 -13.03 -12.35
CA GLU A 73 14.08 -11.78 -12.35
C GLU A 73 12.58 -12.06 -12.33
N GLU A 74 12.11 -12.95 -13.21
CA GLU A 74 10.71 -13.31 -13.30
C GLU A 74 10.23 -13.99 -12.01
N ARG A 75 11.03 -14.89 -11.43
CA ARG A 75 10.70 -15.52 -10.15
C ARG A 75 10.66 -14.52 -9.00
N ALA A 76 11.59 -13.57 -8.95
CA ALA A 76 11.58 -12.51 -7.94
C ALA A 76 10.34 -11.60 -8.08
N PHE A 77 9.98 -11.22 -9.32
CA PHE A 77 8.79 -10.42 -9.59
C PHE A 77 7.50 -11.06 -9.05
N TRP A 78 7.33 -12.37 -9.24
CA TRP A 78 6.16 -13.11 -8.78
C TRP A 78 6.17 -13.39 -7.29
N ARG A 79 7.34 -13.59 -6.67
CA ARG A 79 7.46 -13.73 -5.20
C ARG A 79 6.98 -12.50 -4.44
N LEU A 80 7.24 -11.30 -4.96
CA LEU A 80 6.81 -10.04 -4.35
C LEU A 80 5.30 -9.80 -4.38
N ARG A 81 4.55 -10.60 -5.15
CA ARG A 81 3.11 -10.39 -5.42
C ARG A 81 2.25 -11.59 -5.00
N ARG A 82 2.77 -12.41 -4.08
CA ARG A 82 2.04 -13.57 -3.56
C ARG A 82 1.03 -13.12 -2.50
N PRO A 83 -0.25 -13.52 -2.61
CA PRO A 83 -1.28 -13.20 -1.60
C PRO A 83 -0.98 -13.72 -0.17
N CYS A 84 -0.07 -14.69 -0.03
CA CYS A 84 0.23 -15.36 1.24
C CYS A 84 1.41 -14.76 2.03
N HIS A 85 2.06 -13.71 1.53
CA HIS A 85 3.10 -12.97 2.25
C HIS A 85 2.60 -11.56 2.59
N PRO A 86 3.21 -10.86 3.58
CA PRO A 86 2.93 -9.45 3.79
C PRO A 86 3.05 -8.73 2.45
N ASP A 87 1.92 -8.23 1.94
CA ASP A 87 1.90 -7.60 0.64
C ASP A 87 2.56 -6.22 0.79
N PHE A 88 3.86 -6.17 0.52
CA PHE A 88 4.63 -4.92 0.53
C PHE A 88 4.12 -3.92 -0.52
N LEU A 89 3.25 -4.37 -1.44
CA LEU A 89 2.58 -3.54 -2.44
C LEU A 89 1.15 -3.19 -2.04
N GLU A 90 0.69 -3.60 -0.85
CA GLU A 90 -0.63 -3.26 -0.35
C GLU A 90 -0.73 -1.73 -0.22
N GLN A 91 -1.52 -1.16 -1.12
CA GLN A 91 -1.76 0.26 -1.12
C GLN A 91 -2.83 0.55 -0.06
N HIS A 92 -2.48 1.36 0.95
CA HIS A 92 -3.45 1.82 1.93
C HIS A 92 -4.74 2.29 1.25
N VAL A 93 -5.89 1.79 1.72
CA VAL A 93 -7.24 1.95 1.13
C VAL A 93 -7.56 3.42 0.78
N GLN A 94 -6.96 4.38 1.49
CA GLN A 94 -7.22 5.80 1.28
C GLN A 94 -6.35 6.50 0.23
N LYS A 95 -5.39 5.82 -0.43
CA LYS A 95 -4.70 6.42 -1.59
C LYS A 95 -5.63 6.40 -2.81
N VAL A 96 -6.65 7.26 -2.79
CA VAL A 96 -7.42 7.61 -3.98
C VAL A 96 -6.45 8.33 -4.91
N ASP A 97 -6.06 7.66 -6.00
CA ASP A 97 -5.33 8.29 -7.07
C ASP A 97 -6.20 9.44 -7.61
N ARG A 98 -5.86 10.67 -7.21
CA ARG A 98 -6.60 11.86 -7.62
C ARG A 98 -6.24 12.10 -9.07
N ARG A 99 -6.96 11.43 -9.98
CA ARG A 99 -6.94 11.77 -11.40
C ARG A 99 -7.02 13.29 -11.50
N LEU A 100 -6.07 13.93 -12.18
CA LEU A 100 -6.11 15.36 -12.44
C LEU A 100 -7.47 15.68 -13.07
N ARG A 101 -8.36 16.30 -12.31
CA ARG A 101 -9.66 16.71 -12.82
C ARG A 101 -9.41 17.79 -13.86
N LYS A 102 -9.92 17.59 -15.08
CA LYS A 102 -9.87 18.61 -16.13
C LYS A 102 -10.48 19.90 -15.60
N ALA A 103 -9.79 21.03 -15.80
CA ALA A 103 -10.26 22.32 -15.33
C ALA A 103 -11.56 22.69 -16.07
N THR A 104 -12.65 22.87 -15.33
CA THR A 104 -13.96 23.28 -15.88
C THR A 104 -14.23 24.74 -15.56
N ALA A 105 -15.06 25.40 -16.37
CA ALA A 105 -15.49 26.78 -16.11
C ALA A 105 -16.14 26.92 -14.73
N GLN A 106 -16.95 25.94 -14.32
CA GLN A 106 -17.54 25.90 -12.98
C GLN A 106 -16.48 25.75 -11.88
N GLY A 107 -15.43 24.95 -12.12
CA GLY A 107 -14.30 24.81 -11.20
C GLY A 107 -13.60 26.15 -10.94
N TYR A 108 -13.41 26.97 -11.98
CA TYR A 108 -12.83 28.30 -11.83
C TYR A 108 -13.75 29.27 -11.10
N ARG A 109 -15.06 29.25 -11.36
CA ARG A 109 -16.03 30.08 -10.63
C ARG A 109 -16.02 29.77 -9.13
N ASN A 110 -16.08 28.49 -8.77
CA ASN A 110 -16.01 28.05 -7.37
C ASN A 110 -14.67 28.43 -6.71
N LEU A 111 -13.55 28.37 -7.45
CA LEU A 111 -12.24 28.80 -6.96
C LEU A 111 -12.23 30.30 -6.65
N VAL A 112 -12.75 31.13 -7.57
CA VAL A 112 -12.83 32.59 -7.40
C VAL A 112 -13.69 32.94 -6.19
N GLU A 113 -14.85 32.30 -6.02
CA GLU A 113 -15.70 32.51 -4.84
C GLU A 113 -14.99 32.15 -3.54
N ARG A 114 -14.31 31.00 -3.49
CA ARG A 114 -13.53 30.58 -2.32
C ARG A 114 -12.40 31.56 -1.99
N LEU A 115 -11.69 32.06 -3.00
CA LEU A 115 -10.63 33.05 -2.82
C LEU A 115 -11.19 34.39 -2.30
N LYS A 116 -12.29 34.88 -2.90
CA LYS A 116 -12.98 36.08 -2.42
C LYS A 116 -13.45 35.93 -0.97
N PHE A 117 -14.01 34.78 -0.62
CA PHE A 117 -14.40 34.48 0.76
C PHE A 117 -13.18 34.48 1.69
N SER A 118 -12.09 33.79 1.33
CA SER A 118 -10.87 33.76 2.13
C SER A 118 -10.23 35.14 2.33
N LEU A 119 -10.39 36.07 1.39
CA LEU A 119 -9.91 37.44 1.58
C LEU A 119 -10.80 38.23 2.55
N LYS A 120 -12.10 37.94 2.59
CA LYS A 120 -13.07 38.62 3.46
C LYS A 120 -13.03 38.15 4.91
N THR A 121 -12.78 36.85 5.15
CA THR A 121 -12.95 36.23 6.47
C THR A 121 -11.68 36.09 7.30
N LYS A 122 -10.55 36.64 6.85
CA LYS A 122 -9.26 36.44 7.53
C LYS A 122 -8.83 37.60 8.41
N PRO A 123 -9.00 37.53 9.74
CA PRO A 123 -8.12 38.22 10.67
C PRO A 123 -6.82 37.41 10.76
N TRP A 124 -5.79 37.80 10.00
CA TRP A 124 -4.48 37.18 10.19
C TRP A 124 -3.87 37.66 11.50
N LEU A 125 -3.73 36.75 12.47
CA LEU A 125 -2.71 36.94 13.48
C LEU A 125 -1.35 36.87 12.78
N LYS A 126 -0.48 37.85 13.03
CA LYS A 126 0.88 37.81 12.48
C LYS A 126 1.54 36.50 12.91
N ALA A 127 2.28 35.85 11.99
CA ALA A 127 2.88 34.55 12.25
C ALA A 127 3.67 34.51 13.56
N LEU A 128 4.44 35.57 13.86
CA LEU A 128 5.17 35.71 15.12
C LEU A 128 4.24 35.71 16.34
N LYS A 129 3.13 36.45 16.30
CA LYS A 129 2.20 36.48 17.42
C LYS A 129 1.46 35.15 17.57
N ALA A 130 1.18 34.45 16.46
CA ALA A 130 0.61 33.12 16.49
C ALA A 130 1.57 32.10 17.11
N SER A 131 2.86 32.16 16.77
CA SER A 131 3.87 31.30 17.40
C SER A 131 4.01 31.59 18.89
N ASP A 132 4.03 32.87 19.30
CA ASP A 132 4.13 33.22 20.73
C ASP A 132 2.95 32.68 21.52
N THR A 133 1.73 32.82 20.98
CA THR A 133 0.52 32.26 21.61
C THR A 133 0.54 30.73 21.67
N MET A 134 1.09 30.06 20.65
CA MET A 134 1.25 28.60 20.68
C MET A 134 2.28 28.16 21.74
N VAL A 135 3.42 28.84 21.83
CA VAL A 135 4.44 28.57 22.85
C VAL A 135 3.84 28.75 24.23
N GLN A 136 3.19 29.89 24.49
CA GLN A 136 2.51 30.15 25.76
C GLN A 136 1.48 29.06 26.10
N TRP A 137 0.67 28.63 25.12
CA TRP A 137 -0.34 27.60 25.33
C TRP A 137 0.26 26.24 25.73
N VAL A 138 1.42 25.89 25.14
CA VAL A 138 2.18 24.68 25.49
C VAL A 138 2.82 24.84 26.87
N ASP A 139 3.47 25.97 27.16
CA ASP A 139 4.13 26.24 28.43
C ASP A 139 3.14 26.18 29.60
N GLU A 140 1.92 26.70 29.42
CA GLU A 140 0.84 26.63 30.42
C GLU A 140 0.37 25.19 30.71
N ARG A 141 0.66 24.23 29.83
CA ARG A 141 0.15 22.85 29.89
C ARG A 141 1.22 21.79 30.02
N VAL A 142 2.49 22.17 30.02
CA VAL A 142 3.63 21.24 30.05
C VAL A 142 3.61 20.32 31.28
N ASP A 143 3.15 20.84 32.42
CA ASP A 143 3.04 20.07 33.67
C ASP A 143 1.92 19.01 33.63
N TYR A 144 0.98 19.13 32.69
CA TYR A 144 -0.14 18.21 32.51
C TYR A 144 0.11 17.18 31.40
N ASP A 145 1.24 17.25 30.68
CA ASP A 145 1.61 16.29 29.66
C ASP A 145 2.40 15.12 30.30
N PRO A 146 1.83 13.91 30.39
CA PRO A 146 2.49 12.76 31.01
C PRO A 146 3.75 12.26 30.29
N PHE A 147 4.00 12.73 29.06
CA PHE A 147 5.23 12.43 28.31
C PHE A 147 6.38 13.40 28.66
N LEU A 148 6.06 14.61 29.10
CA LEU A 148 7.05 15.65 29.42
C LEU A 148 7.31 15.74 30.93
N THR A 149 6.25 15.59 31.73
CA THR A 149 6.29 15.70 33.19
C THR A 149 5.74 14.42 33.80
N VAL A 150 6.44 13.88 34.81
CA VAL A 150 6.00 12.64 35.47
C VAL A 150 4.72 12.90 36.26
N PRO A 151 3.59 12.27 35.90
CA PRO A 151 2.33 12.47 36.62
C PRO A 151 2.42 11.86 38.03
N GLN A 152 1.72 12.48 38.98
CA GLN A 152 1.67 12.04 40.38
C GLN A 152 0.36 11.29 40.66
N PRO A 153 0.38 10.14 41.37
CA PRO A 153 1.54 9.55 42.06
C PRO A 153 2.52 8.82 41.12
N SER A 154 2.04 8.28 40.00
CA SER A 154 2.87 7.67 38.96
C SER A 154 2.09 7.56 37.64
N ASN A 155 2.78 7.19 36.56
CA ASN A 155 2.15 6.91 35.27
C ASN A 155 1.61 5.46 35.26
N PRO A 156 0.28 5.24 35.17
CA PRO A 156 -0.33 3.92 35.21
C PRO A 156 0.17 2.96 34.12
N TRP A 157 0.59 3.49 32.96
CA TRP A 157 1.11 2.68 31.85
C TRP A 157 2.53 2.16 32.08
N ILE A 158 3.24 2.65 33.11
CA ILE A 158 4.63 2.27 33.42
C ILE A 158 4.69 1.46 34.72
N THR A 159 3.92 1.84 35.73
CA THR A 159 4.01 1.26 37.08
C THR A 159 2.88 0.28 37.40
N ASP A 160 1.94 0.07 36.48
CA ASP A 160 0.72 -0.73 36.68
C ASP A 160 -0.13 -0.28 37.90
N ASP A 161 0.02 0.98 38.34
CA ASP A 161 -0.75 1.59 39.43
C ASP A 161 -1.83 2.51 38.86
N THR A 162 -3.09 2.18 39.10
CA THR A 162 -4.25 2.91 38.55
C THR A 162 -4.71 4.09 39.42
N ASN A 163 -4.03 4.38 40.53
CA ASN A 163 -4.36 5.47 41.46
C ASN A 163 -4.54 6.84 40.79
N LEU A 164 -3.69 7.16 39.79
CA LEU A 164 -3.82 8.41 39.01
C LEU A 164 -5.20 8.50 38.32
N TRP A 165 -5.68 7.41 37.72
CA TRP A 165 -6.98 7.40 37.05
C TRP A 165 -8.13 7.52 38.04
N THR A 166 -8.07 6.82 39.17
CA THR A 166 -9.11 6.89 40.20
C THR A 166 -9.22 8.29 40.80
N LEU A 167 -8.11 9.04 40.88
CA LEU A 167 -8.12 10.42 41.38
C LEU A 167 -8.73 11.41 40.37
N ASN A 168 -8.67 11.09 39.07
CA ASN A 168 -9.13 11.95 37.98
C ASN A 168 -10.44 11.45 37.34
N THR A 169 -11.20 10.56 38.00
CA THR A 169 -12.55 10.22 37.55
C THR A 169 -13.48 11.40 37.78
N ASP A 170 -14.21 11.83 36.75
CA ASP A 170 -15.30 12.78 36.90
C ASP A 170 -16.31 12.25 37.94
N THR A 171 -16.67 13.10 38.91
CA THR A 171 -17.74 12.81 39.88
C THR A 171 -19.09 13.23 39.33
#